data_AF-A0A523XD59-F1
#
_entry.id   AF-A0A523XD59-F1
#
_cell.length_a   1.000
_cell.length_b   1.000
_cell.length_c   1.000
_cell.angle_alpha   90.00
_cell.angle_beta   90.00
_cell.angle_gamma   90.00
#
_symmetry.space_group_name_H-M   'P 1'
#
loop_
_entity.id
_entity.type
_entity.pdbx_description
1 polymer ?
#
loop_
_entity_poly.entity_id
_entity_poly.type
_entity_poly.pdbx_seq_one_letter_code
_entity_poly.pdbx_strand_id
1 'polypeptide(L)'
;MNKISQNNHLSISIQAYFNDLNKQLKKIYSVASKARRKGLDPVPEVEIPIAKDIADRVEGLIGPDGVGKKIREYERNNMSREQVAFKIAGDICLGKLVQGTKEELAELAIRSSLAVITESITAAPIEGIAKVKIKQNDDGSEYLAVYYAGPIRSAGGTAAGMSVLLADYVRKTLGISRYRPNQREVERYIEELELYNRVSHLQLPTTKEEQRFAAQNLPIEITGEPTDKVEVSGNRDLKRIETNRLRGGACLVFNDGLVGRSKKLQRRILESKLDGWEWFQELIKIHEGTGTHINEDVPDEYDIKDDSENEEELEIHSDEGYIKDVIAGRPVFAHPSEIGGFRIRYGRSRTTGLAGMGIHPALMGLTDDFLACGTHVRTERPGKGAIVMPVDSIHPPIVKLKNGDVLKV
;
A
#
# COMPACT_ATOMS: atom_id res chain seq x y z
N MET A 1 7.94 -25.79 -24.00
CA MET A 1 7.16 -24.53 -23.87
C MET A 1 5.93 -24.81 -23.02
N ASN A 2 5.95 -24.39 -21.75
CA ASN A 2 5.00 -24.81 -20.72
C ASN A 2 3.63 -24.15 -20.88
N LYS A 3 2.56 -24.96 -20.78
CA LYS A 3 1.15 -24.57 -20.81
C LYS A 3 0.88 -23.35 -19.90
N ILE A 4 -0.01 -22.46 -20.33
CA ILE A 4 -0.22 -21.13 -19.71
C ILE A 4 -1.06 -21.19 -18.42
N SER A 5 -1.69 -22.32 -18.13
CA SER A 5 -2.31 -22.62 -16.84
C SER A 5 -2.62 -24.11 -16.85
N GLN A 6 -2.16 -24.86 -15.85
CA GLN A 6 -2.69 -26.20 -15.55
C GLN A 6 -3.24 -26.15 -14.13
N ASN A 7 -4.36 -25.46 -13.99
CA ASN A 7 -5.17 -25.57 -12.80
C ASN A 7 -6.20 -26.68 -13.06
N ASN A 8 -5.85 -27.92 -12.73
CA ASN A 8 -6.66 -29.12 -12.99
C ASN A 8 -8.03 -29.12 -12.26
N HIS A 9 -8.30 -28.11 -11.43
CA HIS A 9 -9.57 -27.89 -10.74
C HIS A 9 -10.54 -26.96 -11.47
N LEU A 10 -10.18 -26.41 -12.63
CA LEU A 10 -11.07 -25.53 -13.40
C LEU A 10 -12.07 -26.34 -14.22
N SER A 11 -13.32 -25.89 -14.29
CA SER A 11 -14.32 -26.45 -15.19
C SER A 11 -13.85 -26.38 -16.66
N ILE A 12 -14.36 -27.29 -17.49
CA ILE A 12 -14.04 -27.33 -18.92
C ILE A 12 -14.36 -25.99 -19.60
N SER A 13 -15.44 -25.32 -19.21
CA SER A 13 -15.83 -24.01 -19.75
C SER A 13 -14.81 -22.91 -19.42
N ILE A 14 -14.30 -22.87 -18.18
CA ILE A 14 -13.30 -21.87 -17.77
C ILE A 14 -11.96 -22.14 -18.46
N GLN A 15 -11.56 -23.40 -18.60
CA GLN A 15 -10.36 -23.76 -19.34
C GLN A 15 -10.46 -23.34 -20.81
N ALA A 16 -11.61 -23.60 -21.46
CA ALA A 16 -11.85 -23.18 -22.84
C ALA A 16 -11.76 -21.65 -23.00
N TYR A 17 -12.35 -20.90 -22.06
CA TYR A 17 -12.27 -19.44 -22.01
C TYR A 17 -10.82 -18.94 -21.94
N PHE A 18 -10.02 -19.42 -20.99
CA PHE A 18 -8.62 -19.01 -20.88
C PHE A 18 -7.78 -19.44 -22.10
N ASN A 19 -8.06 -20.59 -22.70
CA ASN A 19 -7.37 -21.03 -23.91
C ASN A 19 -7.65 -20.08 -25.08
N ASP A 20 -8.88 -19.60 -25.23
CA ASP A 20 -9.22 -18.63 -26.26
C ASP A 20 -8.52 -17.29 -26.05
N LEU A 21 -8.57 -16.73 -24.83
CA LEU A 21 -7.84 -15.50 -24.49
C LEU A 21 -6.34 -15.62 -24.79
N ASN A 22 -5.72 -16.73 -24.40
CA ASN A 22 -4.30 -16.98 -24.65
C ASN A 22 -3.97 -17.10 -26.14
N LYS A 23 -4.88 -17.69 -26.93
CA LYS A 23 -4.73 -17.78 -28.38
C LYS A 23 -4.79 -16.38 -29.02
N GLN A 24 -5.74 -15.55 -28.60
CA GLN A 24 -5.87 -14.17 -29.08
C GLN A 24 -4.66 -13.32 -28.68
N LEU A 25 -4.22 -13.42 -27.43
CA LEU A 25 -3.03 -12.73 -26.92
C LEU A 25 -1.78 -13.07 -27.75
N LYS A 26 -1.53 -14.35 -28.01
CA LYS A 26 -0.39 -14.79 -28.84
C LYS A 26 -0.43 -14.23 -30.25
N LYS A 27 -1.62 -14.13 -30.85
CA LYS A 27 -1.81 -13.53 -32.18
C LYS A 27 -1.40 -12.06 -32.17
N ILE A 28 -1.86 -11.30 -31.18
CA ILE A 28 -1.51 -9.88 -31.01
C ILE A 28 -0.01 -9.72 -30.75
N TYR A 29 0.55 -10.51 -29.85
CA TYR A 29 1.98 -10.46 -29.50
C TYR A 29 2.88 -10.76 -30.70
N SER A 30 2.47 -11.68 -31.58
CA SER A 30 3.19 -11.97 -32.82
C SER A 30 3.19 -10.77 -33.79
N VAL A 31 2.07 -10.06 -33.90
CA VAL A 31 1.99 -8.84 -34.71
C VAL A 31 2.92 -7.76 -34.14
N ALA A 32 2.84 -7.51 -32.83
CA ALA A 32 3.70 -6.53 -32.15
C ALA A 32 5.18 -6.88 -32.29
N SER A 33 5.55 -8.15 -32.12
CA SER A 33 6.94 -8.63 -32.30
C SER A 33 7.45 -8.41 -33.72
N LYS A 34 6.63 -8.65 -34.75
CA LYS A 34 7.00 -8.38 -36.14
C LYS A 34 7.18 -6.89 -36.42
N ALA A 35 6.37 -6.04 -35.78
CA ALA A 35 6.48 -4.59 -35.90
C ALA A 35 7.77 -4.07 -35.25
N ARG A 36 8.02 -4.46 -33.99
CA ARG A 36 9.21 -4.05 -33.22
C ARG A 36 10.52 -4.44 -33.90
N ARG A 37 10.59 -5.62 -34.51
CA ARG A 37 11.76 -6.09 -35.28
C ARG A 37 12.11 -5.24 -36.51
N LYS A 38 11.24 -4.32 -36.94
CA LYS A 38 11.59 -3.35 -37.99
C LYS A 38 12.59 -2.29 -37.52
N GLY A 39 12.85 -2.19 -36.21
CA GLY A 39 13.82 -1.26 -35.64
C GLY A 39 13.38 0.21 -35.72
N LEU A 40 12.08 0.46 -35.74
CA LEU A 40 11.50 1.82 -35.80
C LEU A 40 11.15 2.39 -34.42
N ASP A 41 11.25 1.58 -33.37
CA ASP A 41 10.93 1.89 -31.98
C ASP A 41 12.20 1.82 -31.10
N PRO A 42 12.20 2.35 -29.86
CA PRO A 42 13.39 2.39 -29.00
C PRO A 42 14.08 1.05 -28.76
N VAL A 43 13.31 -0.05 -28.76
CA VAL A 43 13.83 -1.42 -28.68
C VAL A 43 13.19 -2.33 -29.73
N PRO A 44 13.94 -3.31 -30.28
CA PRO A 44 13.46 -4.20 -31.34
C PRO A 44 12.55 -5.35 -30.84
N GLU A 45 12.24 -5.36 -29.55
CA GLU A 45 11.42 -6.38 -28.88
C GLU A 45 10.17 -5.77 -28.24
N VAL A 46 9.23 -6.61 -27.84
CA VAL A 46 8.02 -6.15 -27.14
C VAL A 46 8.35 -5.95 -25.67
N GLU A 47 8.25 -4.70 -25.20
CA GLU A 47 8.64 -4.29 -23.84
C GLU A 47 7.67 -4.74 -22.74
N ILE A 48 6.48 -5.21 -23.09
CA ILE A 48 5.48 -5.69 -22.14
C ILE A 48 5.55 -7.23 -22.10
N PRO A 49 6.20 -7.83 -21.09
CA PRO A 49 6.28 -9.29 -20.98
C PRO A 49 4.93 -9.90 -20.60
N ILE A 50 4.73 -11.16 -21.00
CA ILE A 50 3.55 -11.94 -20.58
C ILE A 50 3.90 -12.68 -19.30
N ALA A 51 3.15 -12.43 -18.23
CA ALA A 51 3.26 -13.14 -16.95
C ALA A 51 1.97 -13.90 -16.64
N LYS A 52 2.08 -15.09 -16.03
CA LYS A 52 0.92 -15.94 -15.70
C LYS A 52 0.44 -15.76 -14.26
N ASP A 53 1.37 -15.52 -13.36
CA ASP A 53 1.15 -15.45 -11.91
C ASP A 53 2.09 -14.41 -11.29
N ILE A 54 1.99 -14.25 -9.96
CA ILE A 54 2.84 -13.32 -9.19
C ILE A 54 4.31 -13.66 -9.40
N ALA A 55 4.65 -14.95 -9.36
CA ALA A 55 6.02 -15.44 -9.51
C ALA A 55 6.65 -15.02 -10.85
N ASP A 56 5.92 -15.15 -11.97
CA ASP A 56 6.37 -14.69 -13.28
C ASP A 56 6.52 -13.15 -13.32
N ARG A 57 5.65 -12.40 -12.65
CA ARG A 57 5.75 -10.93 -12.60
C ARG A 57 6.99 -10.48 -11.82
N VAL A 58 7.23 -11.05 -10.64
CA VAL A 58 8.40 -10.74 -9.83
C VAL A 58 9.69 -11.08 -10.58
N GLU A 59 9.78 -12.28 -11.15
CA GLU A 59 10.95 -12.71 -11.92
C GLU A 59 11.16 -11.86 -13.17
N GLY A 60 10.11 -11.58 -13.94
CA GLY A 60 10.21 -10.85 -15.20
C GLY A 60 10.44 -9.35 -15.06
N LEU A 61 9.99 -8.72 -13.97
CA LEU A 61 10.14 -7.28 -13.77
C LEU A 61 11.35 -6.90 -12.92
N ILE A 62 11.77 -7.78 -12.00
CA ILE A 62 12.76 -7.46 -10.97
C ILE A 62 13.87 -8.52 -10.91
N GLY A 63 13.50 -9.80 -11.06
CA GLY A 63 14.43 -10.91 -10.89
C GLY A 63 14.68 -11.25 -9.41
N PRO A 64 15.76 -11.97 -9.08
CA PRO A 64 16.69 -12.61 -10.02
C PRO A 64 16.05 -13.80 -10.77
N ASP A 65 16.73 -14.27 -11.81
CA ASP A 65 16.37 -15.51 -12.51
C ASP A 65 16.20 -16.68 -11.52
N GLY A 66 15.11 -17.44 -11.68
CA GLY A 66 14.77 -18.55 -10.80
C GLY A 66 14.02 -18.16 -9.51
N VAL A 67 13.85 -16.87 -9.21
CA VAL A 67 13.04 -16.42 -8.05
C VAL A 67 11.60 -16.89 -8.17
N GLY A 68 11.01 -16.89 -9.37
CA GLY A 68 9.63 -17.33 -9.59
C GLY A 68 9.45 -18.83 -9.34
N LYS A 69 10.49 -19.65 -9.52
CA LYS A 69 10.45 -21.06 -9.10
C LYS A 69 10.43 -21.19 -7.58
N LYS A 70 11.21 -20.37 -6.86
CA LYS A 70 11.25 -20.37 -5.39
C LYS A 70 9.97 -19.85 -4.75
N ILE A 71 9.39 -18.79 -5.28
CA ILE A 71 8.09 -18.26 -4.81
C ILE A 71 7.05 -19.39 -4.83
N ARG A 72 6.90 -20.07 -5.97
CA ARG A 72 5.96 -21.20 -6.12
C ARG A 72 6.28 -22.38 -5.20
N GLU A 73 7.57 -22.65 -4.94
CA GLU A 73 8.00 -23.69 -4.00
C GLU A 73 7.52 -23.37 -2.57
N TYR A 74 7.67 -22.12 -2.13
CA TYR A 74 7.24 -21.69 -0.81
C TYR A 74 5.71 -21.59 -0.67
N GLU A 75 5.01 -21.10 -1.69
CA GLU A 75 3.55 -21.06 -1.72
C GLU A 75 2.94 -22.47 -1.62
N ARG A 76 3.53 -23.47 -2.30
CA ARG A 76 3.09 -24.88 -2.18
C ARG A 76 3.28 -25.46 -0.78
N ASN A 77 4.19 -24.89 0.01
CA ASN A 77 4.39 -25.26 1.41
C ASN A 77 3.47 -24.49 2.36
N ASN A 78 2.40 -23.87 1.84
CA ASN A 78 1.40 -23.09 2.59
C ASN A 78 2.00 -21.93 3.40
N MET A 79 3.12 -21.36 2.94
CA MET A 79 3.66 -20.15 3.55
C MET A 79 2.78 -18.94 3.21
N SER A 80 2.61 -18.03 4.17
CA SER A 80 1.98 -16.74 3.89
C SER A 80 2.85 -15.91 2.94
N ARG A 81 2.24 -14.92 2.28
CA ARG A 81 2.95 -14.04 1.35
C ARG A 81 4.12 -13.31 2.01
N GLU A 82 3.94 -12.88 3.24
CA GLU A 82 4.95 -12.23 4.07
C GLU A 82 6.10 -13.21 4.36
N GLN A 83 5.79 -14.44 4.75
CA GLN A 83 6.80 -15.48 4.97
C GLN A 83 7.59 -15.79 3.69
N VAL A 84 6.91 -15.86 2.53
CA VAL A 84 7.55 -16.00 1.23
C VAL A 84 8.48 -14.81 0.96
N ALA A 85 8.03 -13.58 1.20
CA ALA A 85 8.84 -12.38 0.98
C ALA A 85 10.13 -12.38 1.81
N PHE A 86 10.05 -12.70 3.11
CA PHE A 86 11.24 -12.81 3.98
C PHE A 86 12.16 -13.97 3.54
N LYS A 87 11.61 -15.11 3.14
CA LYS A 87 12.43 -16.24 2.64
C LYS A 87 13.16 -15.89 1.35
N ILE A 88 12.49 -15.22 0.41
CA ILE A 88 13.11 -14.76 -0.84
C ILE A 88 14.20 -13.73 -0.54
N ALA A 89 13.95 -12.75 0.34
CA ALA A 89 14.97 -11.79 0.76
C ALA A 89 16.21 -12.49 1.32
N GLY A 90 16.01 -13.49 2.19
CA GLY A 90 17.09 -14.27 2.80
C GLY A 90 17.86 -15.11 1.77
N ASP A 91 17.16 -15.79 0.86
CA ASP A 91 17.77 -16.60 -0.19
C ASP A 91 18.63 -15.77 -1.15
N ILE A 92 18.20 -14.55 -1.49
CA ILE A 92 18.99 -13.60 -2.27
C ILE A 92 20.23 -13.15 -1.47
N CYS A 93 20.05 -12.72 -0.22
CA CYS A 93 21.17 -12.26 0.63
C CYS A 93 22.24 -13.34 0.88
N LEU A 94 21.82 -14.61 1.00
CA LEU A 94 22.70 -15.76 1.20
C LEU A 94 23.33 -16.27 -0.11
N GLY A 95 23.09 -15.59 -1.23
CA GLY A 95 23.67 -15.92 -2.53
C GLY A 95 23.12 -17.21 -3.17
N LYS A 96 21.96 -17.71 -2.73
CA LYS A 96 21.40 -18.98 -3.24
C LYS A 96 20.81 -18.85 -4.64
N LEU A 97 20.41 -17.64 -5.03
CA LEU A 97 19.79 -17.35 -6.33
C LEU A 97 20.71 -16.57 -7.25
N VAL A 98 21.49 -15.64 -6.71
CA VAL A 98 22.39 -14.78 -7.47
C VAL A 98 23.59 -14.41 -6.60
N GLN A 99 24.73 -14.13 -7.23
CA GLN A 99 25.94 -13.65 -6.57
C GLN A 99 26.13 -12.16 -6.86
N GLY A 100 26.65 -11.40 -5.91
CA GLY A 100 26.87 -9.97 -6.05
C GLY A 100 27.52 -9.36 -4.82
N THR A 101 27.77 -8.06 -4.89
CA THR A 101 28.21 -7.28 -3.73
C THR A 101 27.09 -7.18 -2.67
N LYS A 102 27.45 -6.83 -1.43
CA LYS A 102 26.44 -6.64 -0.37
C LYS A 102 25.38 -5.60 -0.75
N GLU A 103 25.77 -4.52 -1.43
CA GLU A 103 24.83 -3.48 -1.88
C GLU A 103 23.87 -4.02 -2.96
N GLU A 104 24.38 -4.71 -3.98
CA GLU A 104 23.56 -5.30 -5.06
C GLU A 104 22.59 -6.35 -4.52
N LEU A 105 23.06 -7.23 -3.62
CA LEU A 105 22.21 -8.23 -2.99
C LEU A 105 21.16 -7.59 -2.08
N ALA A 106 21.51 -6.54 -1.32
CA ALA A 106 20.56 -5.84 -0.48
C ALA A 106 19.47 -5.16 -1.32
N GLU A 107 19.85 -4.45 -2.39
CA GLU A 107 18.91 -3.80 -3.29
C GLU A 107 17.94 -4.81 -3.91
N LEU A 108 18.48 -5.87 -4.52
CA LEU A 108 17.67 -6.87 -5.16
C LEU A 108 16.77 -7.62 -4.17
N ALA A 109 17.27 -7.94 -2.98
CA ALA A 109 16.49 -8.60 -1.94
C ALA A 109 15.29 -7.75 -1.50
N ILE A 110 15.49 -6.44 -1.27
CA ILE A 110 14.41 -5.53 -0.87
C ILE A 110 13.40 -5.36 -2.01
N ARG A 111 13.84 -5.13 -3.25
CA ARG A 111 12.93 -4.99 -4.40
C ARG A 111 12.11 -6.26 -4.64
N SER A 112 12.77 -7.42 -4.68
CA SER A 112 12.11 -8.71 -4.98
C SER A 112 11.10 -9.08 -3.90
N SER A 113 11.46 -8.91 -2.62
CA SER A 113 10.56 -9.21 -1.51
C SER A 113 9.40 -8.23 -1.41
N LEU A 114 9.62 -6.93 -1.64
CA LEU A 114 8.53 -5.94 -1.71
C LEU A 114 7.57 -6.24 -2.87
N ALA A 115 8.08 -6.76 -3.99
CA ALA A 115 7.24 -7.18 -5.11
C ALA A 115 6.40 -8.41 -4.80
N VAL A 116 6.91 -9.35 -3.99
CA VAL A 116 6.08 -10.44 -3.45
C VAL A 116 4.95 -9.87 -2.59
N ILE A 117 5.25 -8.93 -1.69
CA ILE A 117 4.23 -8.28 -0.82
C ILE A 117 3.15 -7.58 -1.64
N THR A 118 3.55 -6.80 -2.65
CA THR A 118 2.66 -6.00 -3.51
C THR A 118 2.11 -6.75 -4.72
N GLU A 119 2.33 -8.07 -4.78
CA GLU A 119 1.95 -8.95 -5.90
C GLU A 119 2.52 -8.52 -7.26
N SER A 120 3.50 -7.62 -7.25
CA SER A 120 4.08 -6.97 -8.42
C SER A 120 3.01 -6.30 -9.31
N ILE A 121 2.00 -5.70 -8.68
CA ILE A 121 0.92 -4.96 -9.36
C ILE A 121 1.22 -3.45 -9.38
N THR A 122 2.03 -2.97 -8.42
CA THR A 122 2.37 -1.55 -8.28
C THR A 122 3.77 -1.27 -8.81
N ALA A 123 4.06 -0.01 -9.14
CA ALA A 123 5.39 0.43 -9.56
C ALA A 123 6.39 0.50 -8.38
N ALA A 124 5.93 0.30 -7.15
CA ALA A 124 6.71 0.58 -5.94
C ALA A 124 8.05 -0.18 -5.84
N PRO A 125 8.16 -1.48 -6.18
CA PRO A 125 9.44 -2.18 -6.16
C PRO A 125 10.46 -1.66 -7.18
N ILE A 126 10.01 -1.00 -8.25
CA ILE A 126 10.85 -0.53 -9.36
C ILE A 126 11.14 0.96 -9.19
N GLU A 127 10.08 1.76 -9.14
CA GLU A 127 10.14 3.22 -9.11
C GLU A 127 10.07 3.82 -7.70
N GLY A 128 9.54 3.06 -6.73
CA GLY A 128 9.41 3.53 -5.35
C GLY A 128 10.71 3.45 -4.54
N ILE A 129 11.61 2.55 -4.91
CA ILE A 129 12.97 2.45 -4.38
C ILE A 129 13.92 2.93 -5.46
N ALA A 130 14.57 4.08 -5.25
CA ALA A 130 15.53 4.63 -6.20
C ALA A 130 16.85 3.86 -6.18
N LYS A 131 17.38 3.57 -4.98
CA LYS A 131 18.62 2.81 -4.78
C LYS A 131 18.76 2.36 -3.32
N VAL A 132 19.65 1.39 -3.08
CA VAL A 132 20.07 0.99 -1.73
C VAL A 132 21.57 1.19 -1.58
N LYS A 133 21.99 1.73 -0.42
CA LYS A 133 23.41 2.01 -0.13
C LYS A 133 23.82 1.57 1.25
N ILE A 134 25.09 1.19 1.39
CA ILE A 134 25.75 0.96 2.66
C ILE A 134 26.55 2.21 3.01
N LYS A 135 26.23 2.81 4.16
CA LYS A 135 26.82 4.05 4.67
C LYS A 135 27.43 3.80 6.04
N GLN A 136 28.11 4.81 6.60
CA GLN A 136 28.81 4.68 7.88
C GLN A 136 28.22 5.57 8.96
N ASN A 137 28.02 4.98 10.14
CA ASN A 137 27.73 5.68 11.38
C ASN A 137 28.96 6.51 11.84
N ASP A 138 28.78 7.34 12.86
CA ASP A 138 29.87 8.19 13.39
C ASP A 138 30.96 7.38 14.09
N ASP A 139 30.64 6.17 14.53
CA ASP A 139 31.57 5.18 15.08
C ASP A 139 32.28 4.34 13.99
N GLY A 140 32.01 4.63 12.70
CA GLY A 140 32.57 3.92 11.55
C GLY A 140 31.84 2.62 11.18
N SER A 141 30.84 2.18 11.95
CA SER A 141 30.08 0.97 11.63
C SER A 141 29.21 1.17 10.39
N GLU A 142 29.15 0.15 9.53
CA GLU A 142 28.32 0.15 8.32
C GLU A 142 26.84 -0.05 8.65
N TYR A 143 25.96 0.74 8.02
CA TYR A 143 24.50 0.61 8.12
C TYR A 143 23.84 0.70 6.73
N LEU A 144 22.60 0.22 6.63
CA LEU A 144 21.84 0.21 5.37
C LEU A 144 20.96 1.47 5.24
N ALA A 145 21.02 2.11 4.08
CA ALA A 145 20.18 3.24 3.69
C ALA A 145 19.35 2.91 2.44
N VAL A 146 18.05 3.13 2.52
CA VAL A 146 17.12 2.91 1.40
C VAL A 146 16.63 4.26 0.91
N TYR A 147 16.87 4.55 -0.38
CA TYR A 147 16.44 5.79 -1.01
C TYR A 147 15.08 5.56 -1.63
N TYR A 148 14.05 6.13 -1.03
CA TYR A 148 12.68 6.07 -1.54
C TYR A 148 12.37 7.27 -2.43
N ALA A 149 11.51 7.06 -3.42
CA ALA A 149 11.00 8.09 -4.33
C ALA A 149 9.48 8.21 -4.23
N GLY A 150 8.91 9.30 -4.73
CA GLY A 150 7.47 9.59 -4.68
C GLY A 150 6.54 8.45 -5.15
N PRO A 151 6.88 7.66 -6.19
CA PRO A 151 6.07 6.52 -6.64
C PRO A 151 5.84 5.44 -5.57
N ILE A 152 6.59 5.42 -4.45
CA ILE A 152 6.34 4.53 -3.31
C ILE A 152 4.92 4.67 -2.76
N ARG A 153 4.27 5.83 -2.94
CA ARG A 153 2.87 6.08 -2.57
C ARG A 153 1.91 5.05 -3.18
N SER A 154 2.21 4.54 -4.36
CA SER A 154 1.39 3.54 -5.07
C SER A 154 1.34 2.18 -4.37
N ALA A 155 2.30 1.87 -3.50
CA ALA A 155 2.32 0.64 -2.72
C ALA A 155 1.21 0.57 -1.67
N GLY A 156 0.73 1.74 -1.22
CA GLY A 156 -0.04 1.87 0.02
C GLY A 156 0.85 1.86 1.28
N GLY A 157 0.32 2.39 2.38
CA GLY A 157 1.06 2.56 3.63
C GLY A 157 1.60 1.25 4.20
N THR A 158 0.79 0.20 4.25
CA THR A 158 1.21 -1.10 4.82
C THR A 158 2.41 -1.68 4.07
N ALA A 159 2.41 -1.65 2.73
CA ALA A 159 3.53 -2.15 1.94
C ALA A 159 4.80 -1.27 2.06
N ALA A 160 4.63 0.05 2.15
CA ALA A 160 5.73 0.98 2.44
C ALA A 160 6.34 0.73 3.84
N GLY A 161 5.52 0.45 4.86
CA GLY A 161 6.02 0.04 6.17
C GLY A 161 6.75 -1.31 6.12
N MET A 162 6.20 -2.28 5.39
CA MET A 162 6.82 -3.59 5.18
C MET A 162 8.20 -3.50 4.50
N SER A 163 8.43 -2.53 3.60
CA SER A 163 9.76 -2.37 2.98
C SER A 163 10.84 -2.01 4.00
N VAL A 164 10.49 -1.31 5.08
CA VAL A 164 11.41 -1.01 6.20
C VAL A 164 11.72 -2.28 7.00
N LEU A 165 10.70 -3.11 7.30
CA LEU A 165 10.90 -4.40 7.99
C LEU A 165 11.78 -5.34 7.17
N LEU A 166 11.54 -5.42 5.85
CA LEU A 166 12.34 -6.20 4.91
C LEU A 166 13.78 -5.67 4.85
N ALA A 167 13.99 -4.36 4.81
CA ALA A 167 15.32 -3.76 4.83
C ALA A 167 16.09 -4.07 6.13
N ASP A 168 15.42 -4.06 7.28
CA ASP A 168 16.04 -4.47 8.56
C ASP A 168 16.37 -5.98 8.59
N TYR A 169 15.53 -6.83 8.01
CA TYR A 169 15.84 -8.24 7.86
C TYR A 169 17.05 -8.48 6.93
N VAL A 170 17.09 -7.77 5.80
CA VAL A 170 18.19 -7.84 4.83
C VAL A 170 19.51 -7.38 5.46
N ARG A 171 19.54 -6.23 6.15
CA ARG A 171 20.77 -5.74 6.79
C ARG A 171 21.28 -6.71 7.86
N LYS A 172 20.39 -7.32 8.66
CA LYS A 172 20.77 -8.38 9.62
C LYS A 172 21.39 -9.59 8.92
N THR A 173 20.75 -10.05 7.85
CA THR A 173 21.20 -11.24 7.09
C THR A 173 22.58 -11.01 6.47
N LEU A 174 22.88 -9.79 6.04
CA LEU A 174 24.17 -9.40 5.47
C LEU A 174 25.24 -8.99 6.52
N GLY A 175 24.90 -9.08 7.82
CA GLY A 175 25.80 -8.71 8.91
C GLY A 175 26.11 -7.20 8.98
N ILE A 176 25.17 -6.36 8.54
CA ILE A 176 25.28 -4.89 8.54
C ILE A 176 24.70 -4.35 9.86
N SER A 177 25.37 -3.37 10.45
CA SER A 177 25.00 -2.79 11.75
C SER A 177 23.72 -1.95 11.65
N ARG A 178 23.17 -1.61 12.82
CA ARG A 178 22.00 -0.73 12.95
C ARG A 178 22.37 0.71 12.56
N TYR A 179 21.47 1.41 11.89
CA TYR A 179 21.55 2.86 11.74
C TYR A 179 21.47 3.55 13.12
N ARG A 180 22.36 4.53 13.35
CA ARG A 180 22.40 5.33 14.58
C ARG A 180 22.22 6.80 14.20
N PRO A 181 20.97 7.31 14.19
CA PRO A 181 20.70 8.70 13.85
C PRO A 181 21.23 9.64 14.94
N ASN A 182 21.88 10.72 14.53
CA ASN A 182 22.19 11.81 15.45
C ASN A 182 20.99 12.75 15.63
N GLN A 183 21.05 13.64 16.63
CA GLN A 183 19.93 14.54 16.95
C GLN A 183 19.51 15.43 15.77
N ARG A 184 20.46 15.91 14.95
CA ARG A 184 20.14 16.74 13.79
C ARG A 184 19.43 15.94 12.69
N GLU A 185 19.80 14.67 12.50
CA GLU A 185 19.12 13.76 11.58
C GLU A 185 17.69 13.46 12.07
N VAL A 186 17.46 13.29 13.37
CA VAL A 186 16.12 13.12 13.94
C VAL A 186 15.26 14.36 13.71
N GLU A 187 15.74 15.54 14.06
CA GLU A 187 14.99 16.79 13.86
C GLU A 187 14.78 17.10 12.36
N ARG A 188 15.68 16.60 11.48
CA ARG A 188 15.50 16.68 10.03
C ARG A 188 14.27 15.91 9.55
N TYR A 189 13.98 14.72 10.08
CA TYR A 189 12.74 14.01 9.74
C TYR A 189 11.50 14.82 10.14
N ILE A 190 11.50 15.37 11.35
CA ILE A 190 10.36 16.13 11.89
C ILE A 190 10.10 17.40 11.05
N GLU A 191 11.17 18.12 10.72
CA GLU A 191 11.10 19.30 9.86
C GLU A 191 10.57 18.96 8.46
N GLU A 192 11.07 17.88 7.85
CA GLU A 192 10.60 17.45 6.53
C GLU A 192 9.13 17.00 6.53
N LEU A 193 8.64 16.35 7.59
CA LEU A 193 7.25 15.94 7.70
C LEU A 193 6.31 17.15 7.81
N GLU A 194 6.69 18.14 8.62
CA GLU A 194 5.92 19.38 8.76
C GLU A 194 5.86 20.14 7.44
N LEU A 195 7.00 20.25 6.74
CA LEU A 195 7.07 20.87 5.41
C LEU A 195 6.29 20.07 4.37
N TYR A 196 6.37 18.74 4.42
CA TYR A 196 5.70 17.87 3.45
C TYR A 196 4.20 18.06 3.55
N ASN A 197 3.64 18.04 4.77
CA ASN A 197 2.20 18.19 4.98
C ASN A 197 1.62 19.54 4.49
N ARG A 198 2.48 20.55 4.27
CA ARG A 198 2.08 21.84 3.67
C ARG A 198 2.04 21.79 2.14
N VAL A 199 2.85 20.93 1.52
CA VAL A 199 3.00 20.81 0.05
C VAL A 199 2.16 19.65 -0.50
N SER A 200 2.08 18.55 0.25
CA SER A 200 1.32 17.35 -0.06
C SER A 200 0.77 16.74 1.21
N HIS A 201 -0.47 16.23 1.16
CA HIS A 201 -1.10 15.68 2.36
C HIS A 201 -0.59 14.28 2.68
N LEU A 202 -0.14 14.11 3.94
CA LEU A 202 0.02 12.82 4.59
C LEU A 202 -1.36 12.17 4.77
N GLN A 203 -1.44 10.86 4.65
CA GLN A 203 -2.69 10.13 4.88
C GLN A 203 -3.04 10.03 6.35
N LEU A 204 -2.01 9.97 7.22
CA LEU A 204 -2.17 9.74 8.64
C LEU A 204 -1.49 10.87 9.41
N PRO A 205 -2.24 11.68 10.16
CA PRO A 205 -1.62 12.63 11.06
C PRO A 205 -0.88 11.86 12.17
N THR A 206 0.36 12.27 12.44
CA THR A 206 1.15 11.79 13.58
C THR A 206 1.70 12.99 14.33
N THR A 207 1.92 12.81 15.63
CA THR A 207 2.46 13.84 16.52
C THR A 207 3.99 13.91 16.41
N LYS A 208 4.55 15.06 16.81
CA LYS A 208 6.02 15.23 16.84
C LYS A 208 6.70 14.27 17.83
N GLU A 209 5.99 13.83 18.87
CA GLU A 209 6.51 12.89 19.86
C GLU A 209 6.68 11.50 19.23
N GLU A 210 5.65 10.99 18.55
CA GLU A 210 5.71 9.72 17.82
C GLU A 210 6.79 9.74 16.73
N GLN A 211 6.85 10.82 15.95
CA GLN A 211 7.86 11.01 14.92
C GLN A 211 9.27 10.98 15.51
N ARG A 212 9.51 11.70 16.62
CA ARG A 212 10.83 11.72 17.26
C ARG A 212 11.20 10.35 17.81
N PHE A 213 10.27 9.69 18.50
CA PHE A 213 10.49 8.37 19.09
C PHE A 213 10.80 7.32 18.01
N ALA A 214 10.04 7.31 16.92
CA ALA A 214 10.28 6.38 15.82
C ALA A 214 11.60 6.68 15.09
N ALA A 215 11.91 7.95 14.82
CA ALA A 215 13.15 8.35 14.15
C ALA A 215 14.40 7.92 14.93
N GLN A 216 14.38 8.04 16.27
CA GLN A 216 15.48 7.60 17.14
C GLN A 216 15.69 6.08 17.13
N ASN A 217 14.63 5.30 16.86
CA ASN A 217 14.65 3.85 16.91
C ASN A 217 14.81 3.19 15.53
N LEU A 218 14.95 3.95 14.45
CA LEU A 218 15.10 3.38 13.11
C LEU A 218 16.33 2.46 13.01
N PRO A 219 16.17 1.20 12.53
CA PRO A 219 17.30 0.30 12.34
C PRO A 219 18.01 0.46 11.00
N ILE A 220 17.37 1.12 10.04
CA ILE A 220 17.88 1.48 8.71
C ILE A 220 17.58 2.95 8.44
N GLU A 221 18.36 3.60 7.59
CA GLU A 221 18.08 4.98 7.20
C GLU A 221 16.99 5.01 6.12
N ILE A 222 15.87 5.67 6.42
CA ILE A 222 14.79 5.96 5.47
C ILE A 222 15.10 7.30 4.80
N THR A 223 15.77 7.26 3.65
CA THR A 223 16.18 8.47 2.92
C THR A 223 15.58 8.47 1.53
N GLY A 224 16.00 9.38 0.66
CA GLY A 224 15.42 9.52 -0.67
C GLY A 224 16.02 10.66 -1.47
N GLU A 225 15.73 10.65 -2.75
CA GLU A 225 16.02 11.77 -3.65
C GLU A 225 15.03 12.91 -3.39
N PRO A 226 15.43 14.17 -3.65
CA PRO A 226 14.53 15.31 -3.44
C PRO A 226 13.37 15.27 -4.42
N THR A 227 12.14 15.23 -3.91
CA THR A 227 10.91 15.16 -4.73
C THR A 227 10.32 16.54 -5.00
N ASP A 228 10.47 17.45 -4.03
CA ASP A 228 9.82 18.76 -4.07
C ASP A 228 10.85 19.89 -4.09
N LYS A 229 10.41 21.05 -4.58
CA LYS A 229 11.30 22.21 -4.70
C LYS A 229 11.57 22.93 -3.37
N VAL A 230 10.88 22.52 -2.30
CA VAL A 230 10.94 23.13 -0.97
C VAL A 230 12.21 22.71 -0.25
N GLU A 231 12.86 23.68 0.39
CA GLU A 231 14.07 23.47 1.18
C GLU A 231 13.78 23.46 2.67
N VAL A 232 14.60 22.72 3.41
CA VAL A 232 14.66 22.78 4.87
C VAL A 232 15.43 24.01 5.32
N SER A 233 15.06 24.55 6.47
CA SER A 233 15.61 25.77 7.04
C SER A 233 16.63 25.49 8.14
N GLY A 234 16.33 24.57 9.06
CA GLY A 234 17.14 24.33 10.26
C GLY A 234 18.23 23.29 10.04
N ASN A 235 17.84 22.07 9.65
CA ASN A 235 18.75 20.92 9.62
C ASN A 235 19.40 20.72 8.25
N ARG A 236 20.12 21.76 7.79
CA ARG A 236 20.84 21.76 6.51
C ARG A 236 22.22 21.10 6.58
N ASP A 237 22.71 20.67 5.42
CA ASP A 237 24.08 20.21 5.16
C ASP A 237 24.54 19.09 6.11
N LEU A 238 23.67 18.10 6.29
CA LEU A 238 23.96 16.93 7.09
C LEU A 238 24.87 15.98 6.31
N LYS A 239 25.94 15.49 6.95
CA LYS A 239 26.97 14.63 6.34
C LYS A 239 26.39 13.45 5.56
N ARG A 240 25.30 12.86 6.08
CA ARG A 240 24.66 11.67 5.50
C ARG A 240 23.43 12.00 4.65
N ILE A 241 22.99 13.26 4.54
CA ILE A 241 21.82 13.61 3.71
C ILE A 241 22.27 14.57 2.63
N GLU A 242 22.29 14.09 1.39
CA GLU A 242 22.95 14.73 0.25
C GLU A 242 22.16 15.90 -0.35
N THR A 243 21.05 16.28 0.28
CA THR A 243 20.16 17.34 -0.18
C THR A 243 19.60 18.16 0.98
N ASN A 244 19.33 19.43 0.72
CA ASN A 244 18.58 20.30 1.62
C ASN A 244 17.11 20.45 1.19
N ARG A 245 16.68 19.69 0.19
CA ARG A 245 15.30 19.68 -0.28
C ARG A 245 14.52 18.52 0.33
N LEU A 246 13.21 18.65 0.25
CA LEU A 246 12.29 17.69 0.82
C LEU A 246 12.36 16.33 0.10
N ARG A 247 12.44 15.26 0.89
CA ARG A 247 12.51 13.86 0.42
C ARG A 247 11.15 13.17 0.60
N GLY A 248 10.21 13.46 -0.28
CA GLY A 248 8.80 13.06 -0.11
C GLY A 248 8.58 11.55 -0.03
N GLY A 249 9.36 10.76 -0.78
CA GLY A 249 9.35 9.30 -0.66
C GLY A 249 9.72 8.83 0.75
N ALA A 250 10.74 9.45 1.37
CA ALA A 250 11.13 9.15 2.75
C ALA A 250 10.03 9.57 3.74
N CYS A 251 9.43 10.77 3.56
CA CYS A 251 8.32 11.24 4.40
C CYS A 251 7.13 10.26 4.37
N LEU A 252 6.74 9.79 3.19
CA LEU A 252 5.64 8.83 3.02
C LEU A 252 5.92 7.50 3.70
N VAL A 253 7.11 6.93 3.48
CA VAL A 253 7.47 5.63 4.08
C VAL A 253 7.59 5.74 5.59
N PHE A 254 8.22 6.81 6.09
CA PHE A 254 8.38 7.03 7.51
C PHE A 254 7.02 7.26 8.20
N ASN A 255 6.19 8.17 7.68
CA ASN A 255 4.95 8.54 8.34
C ASN A 255 3.77 7.63 7.99
N ASP A 256 3.35 7.62 6.73
CA ASP A 256 2.16 6.88 6.28
C ASP A 256 2.39 5.36 6.23
N GLY A 257 3.66 4.96 6.21
CA GLY A 257 4.10 3.57 6.24
C GLY A 257 4.43 3.06 7.64
N LEU A 258 5.49 3.58 8.26
CA LEU A 258 6.03 3.02 9.49
C LEU A 258 5.26 3.50 10.74
N VAL A 259 5.20 4.81 10.97
CA VAL A 259 4.64 5.38 12.20
C VAL A 259 3.12 5.20 12.26
N GLY A 260 2.42 5.66 11.22
CA GLY A 260 0.96 5.63 11.18
C GLY A 260 0.33 4.26 10.89
N ARG A 261 1.13 3.21 10.63
CA ARG A 261 0.64 1.82 10.55
C ARG A 261 1.26 0.93 11.62
N SER A 262 1.73 1.52 12.72
CA SER A 262 2.44 0.82 13.78
C SER A 262 1.66 -0.39 14.31
N LYS A 263 0.33 -0.27 14.53
CA LYS A 263 -0.51 -1.40 15.00
C LYS A 263 -0.59 -2.54 13.98
N LYS A 264 -0.87 -2.22 12.70
CA LYS A 264 -0.90 -3.22 11.61
C LYS A 264 0.45 -3.90 11.41
N LEU A 265 1.55 -3.15 11.48
CA LEU A 265 2.90 -3.70 11.35
C LEU A 265 3.31 -4.53 12.56
N GLN A 266 2.86 -4.19 13.78
CA GLN A 266 3.13 -4.96 15.00
C GLN A 266 2.62 -6.40 14.87
N ARG A 267 1.42 -6.60 14.31
CA ARG A 267 0.90 -7.95 14.03
C ARG A 267 1.85 -8.74 13.12
N ARG A 268 2.34 -8.11 12.05
CA ARG A 268 3.27 -8.72 11.08
C ARG A 268 4.64 -9.03 11.67
N ILE A 269 5.15 -8.16 12.54
CA ILE A 269 6.39 -8.36 13.30
C ILE A 269 6.29 -9.63 14.16
N LEU A 270 5.16 -9.83 14.86
CA LEU A 270 4.92 -11.00 15.70
C LEU A 270 4.79 -12.29 14.86
N GLU A 271 4.00 -12.25 13.78
CA GLU A 271 3.81 -13.41 12.88
C GLU A 271 5.11 -13.85 12.20
N SER A 272 5.97 -12.88 11.86
CA SER A 272 7.26 -13.12 11.20
C SER A 272 8.42 -13.32 12.17
N LYS A 273 8.17 -13.20 13.50
CA LYS A 273 9.17 -13.33 14.58
C LYS A 273 10.40 -12.45 14.35
N LEU A 274 10.18 -11.16 14.09
CA LEU A 274 11.26 -10.20 13.87
C LEU A 274 11.74 -9.62 15.21
N ASP A 275 13.00 -9.88 15.56
CA ASP A 275 13.61 -9.34 16.79
C ASP A 275 14.01 -7.86 16.64
N GLY A 276 14.12 -7.12 17.75
CA GLY A 276 14.64 -5.73 17.74
C GLY A 276 13.62 -4.65 17.37
N TRP A 277 12.34 -5.03 17.30
CA TRP A 277 11.19 -4.16 17.04
C TRP A 277 10.29 -3.99 18.27
N GLU A 278 10.76 -4.35 19.47
CA GLU A 278 9.99 -4.31 20.72
C GLU A 278 9.50 -2.88 21.03
N TRP A 279 10.22 -1.87 20.54
CA TRP A 279 9.86 -0.46 20.68
C TRP A 279 8.55 -0.07 19.98
N PHE A 280 8.02 -0.88 19.05
CA PHE A 280 6.71 -0.61 18.43
C PHE A 280 5.57 -0.65 19.46
N GLN A 281 5.68 -1.48 20.49
CA GLN A 281 4.69 -1.50 21.57
C GLN A 281 4.63 -0.15 22.29
N GLU A 282 5.79 0.49 22.48
CA GLU A 282 5.86 1.81 23.09
C GLU A 282 5.36 2.89 22.12
N LEU A 283 5.69 2.80 20.83
CA LEU A 283 5.14 3.71 19.81
C LEU A 283 3.60 3.66 19.78
N ILE A 284 3.02 2.47 19.88
CA ILE A 284 1.56 2.29 19.91
C ILE A 284 0.95 2.92 21.17
N LYS A 285 1.60 2.79 22.33
CA LYS A 285 1.14 3.47 23.56
C LYS A 285 1.19 4.99 23.43
N ILE A 286 2.23 5.55 22.81
CA ILE A 286 2.33 6.99 22.55
C ILE A 286 1.18 7.41 21.60
N HIS A 287 0.90 6.62 20.57
CA HIS A 287 -0.21 6.86 19.64
C HIS A 287 -1.58 6.88 20.35
N GLU A 288 -1.80 5.97 21.29
CA GLU A 288 -3.04 5.89 22.07
C GLU A 288 -3.15 6.99 23.15
N GLY A 289 -2.04 7.33 23.81
CA GLY A 289 -1.99 8.34 24.87
C GLY A 289 -2.16 9.78 24.38
N THR A 290 -1.94 10.04 23.09
CA THR A 290 -2.07 11.38 22.47
C THR A 290 -3.48 11.70 21.98
N GLY A 291 -4.45 10.79 22.16
CA GLY A 291 -5.86 11.02 21.83
C GLY A 291 -6.16 11.13 20.33
N THR A 292 -5.18 10.88 19.46
CA THR A 292 -5.41 10.69 18.02
C THR A 292 -5.99 9.30 17.79
N HIS A 293 -7.27 9.11 18.15
CA HIS A 293 -8.05 7.95 17.75
C HIS A 293 -8.28 8.00 16.23
N ILE A 294 -7.28 7.59 15.46
CA ILE A 294 -7.49 7.25 14.06
C ILE A 294 -8.04 5.83 14.09
N ASN A 295 -9.31 5.65 13.71
CA ASN A 295 -9.85 4.33 13.43
C ASN A 295 -9.03 3.70 12.28
N GLU A 296 -8.03 2.91 12.65
CA GLU A 296 -7.28 2.03 11.76
C GLU A 296 -8.12 0.83 11.30
N ASP A 297 -9.32 0.67 11.87
CA ASP A 297 -10.29 -0.40 11.64
C ASP A 297 -11.10 -0.22 10.34
N VAL A 298 -10.40 0.04 9.25
CA VAL A 298 -10.83 -0.53 7.97
C VAL A 298 -9.82 -1.62 7.66
N PRO A 299 -10.21 -2.90 7.78
CA PRO A 299 -9.40 -4.00 7.27
C PRO A 299 -9.01 -3.66 5.84
N ASP A 300 -7.72 -3.84 5.52
CA ASP A 300 -7.40 -4.01 4.10
C ASP A 300 -8.25 -5.20 3.62
N GLU A 301 -8.72 -5.19 2.37
CA GLU A 301 -9.63 -6.20 1.79
C GLU A 301 -9.12 -7.66 1.91
N TYR A 302 -7.88 -7.83 2.39
CA TYR A 302 -7.13 -9.07 2.58
C TYR A 302 -6.93 -9.50 4.04
N ASP A 303 -7.40 -8.74 5.05
CA ASP A 303 -7.16 -9.04 6.48
C ASP A 303 -8.47 -9.31 7.24
N ILE A 304 -9.31 -10.19 6.68
CA ILE A 304 -10.48 -10.74 7.37
C ILE A 304 -10.02 -12.02 8.09
N LYS A 305 -9.45 -11.87 9.28
CA LYS A 305 -9.50 -12.93 10.30
C LYS A 305 -10.64 -12.60 11.25
N ASP A 306 -11.50 -13.59 11.40
CA ASP A 306 -12.71 -13.60 12.22
C ASP A 306 -12.30 -13.61 13.71
N ASP A 307 -12.09 -12.43 14.30
CA ASP A 307 -11.89 -12.31 15.76
C ASP A 307 -13.26 -12.39 16.45
N SER A 308 -13.76 -13.62 16.57
CA SER A 308 -15.06 -13.95 17.16
C SER A 308 -15.01 -14.18 18.68
N GLU A 309 -14.22 -13.40 19.44
CA GLU A 309 -14.00 -13.68 20.88
C GLU A 309 -14.27 -12.53 21.86
N ASN A 310 -14.79 -11.37 21.46
CA ASN A 310 -15.26 -10.37 22.44
C ASN A 310 -16.66 -9.84 22.08
N GLU A 311 -17.70 -10.47 22.63
CA GLU A 311 -19.06 -9.91 22.73
C GLU A 311 -19.13 -8.85 23.85
N GLU A 312 -18.29 -7.81 23.79
CA GLU A 312 -18.62 -6.55 24.47
C GLU A 312 -19.60 -5.79 23.57
N GLU A 313 -20.66 -5.20 24.14
CA GLU A 313 -21.61 -4.36 23.40
C GLU A 313 -20.85 -3.34 22.54
N LEU A 314 -20.83 -3.57 21.23
CA LEU A 314 -20.17 -2.68 20.27
C LEU A 314 -20.88 -1.32 20.31
N GLU A 315 -20.35 -0.38 21.10
CA GLU A 315 -20.83 0.98 21.15
C GLU A 315 -20.50 1.66 19.81
N ILE A 316 -21.53 1.90 19.00
CA ILE A 316 -21.38 2.48 17.66
C ILE A 316 -21.26 3.99 17.77
N HIS A 317 -20.04 4.50 17.83
CA HIS A 317 -19.79 5.95 17.78
C HIS A 317 -20.00 6.52 16.37
N SER A 318 -20.40 7.80 16.30
CA SER A 318 -20.46 8.57 15.06
C SER A 318 -19.05 8.96 14.58
N ASP A 319 -18.84 8.96 13.27
CA ASP A 319 -17.57 9.39 12.66
C ASP A 319 -17.80 10.55 11.68
N GLU A 320 -17.16 11.69 11.96
CA GLU A 320 -17.25 12.90 11.16
C GLU A 320 -16.17 12.98 10.06
N GLY A 321 -15.27 11.98 9.97
CA GLY A 321 -14.10 11.99 9.09
C GLY A 321 -14.43 12.25 7.62
N TYR A 322 -15.58 11.80 7.13
CA TYR A 322 -15.97 12.02 5.73
C TYR A 322 -16.39 13.46 5.41
N ILE A 323 -16.78 14.26 6.43
CA ILE A 323 -17.25 15.65 6.27
C ILE A 323 -16.12 16.68 6.45
N LYS A 324 -15.03 16.33 7.16
CA LYS A 324 -13.94 17.27 7.50
C LYS A 324 -13.32 18.00 6.30
N ASP A 325 -13.29 17.36 5.13
CA ASP A 325 -12.70 17.91 3.89
C ASP A 325 -13.74 18.17 2.79
N VAL A 326 -14.95 18.59 3.13
CA VAL A 326 -15.97 18.93 2.12
C VAL A 326 -15.52 20.18 1.35
N ILE A 327 -15.29 20.00 0.06
CA ILE A 327 -14.92 21.07 -0.88
C ILE A 327 -16.19 21.60 -1.57
N ALA A 328 -16.18 22.87 -1.96
CA ALA A 328 -17.23 23.47 -2.78
C ALA A 328 -17.57 22.59 -4.00
N GLY A 329 -18.86 22.38 -4.24
CA GLY A 329 -19.36 21.50 -5.31
C GLY A 329 -19.51 20.03 -4.94
N ARG A 330 -19.17 19.61 -3.71
CA ARG A 330 -19.48 18.27 -3.19
C ARG A 330 -20.60 18.36 -2.16
N PRO A 331 -21.82 17.88 -2.48
CA PRO A 331 -22.93 17.92 -1.53
C PRO A 331 -22.70 16.94 -0.37
N VAL A 332 -23.18 17.32 0.80
CA VAL A 332 -23.33 16.43 1.96
C VAL A 332 -24.76 15.91 1.94
N PHE A 333 -24.91 14.60 1.77
CA PHE A 333 -26.23 13.97 1.64
C PHE A 333 -26.88 13.59 2.98
N ALA A 334 -26.07 13.38 4.01
CA ALA A 334 -26.51 13.06 5.36
C ALA A 334 -25.43 13.51 6.37
N HIS A 335 -25.85 13.79 7.60
CA HIS A 335 -24.93 13.98 8.74
C HIS A 335 -24.61 12.64 9.42
N PRO A 336 -23.50 12.54 10.19
CA PRO A 336 -23.05 11.30 10.80
C PRO A 336 -24.12 10.71 11.73
N SER A 337 -24.49 9.45 11.51
CA SER A 337 -25.56 8.75 12.26
C SER A 337 -26.90 9.48 12.40
N GLU A 338 -27.19 10.46 11.52
CA GLU A 338 -28.40 11.29 11.63
C GLU A 338 -29.64 10.58 11.07
N ILE A 339 -30.75 10.64 11.81
CA ILE A 339 -32.03 10.08 11.36
C ILE A 339 -32.55 10.92 10.19
N GLY A 340 -32.80 10.24 9.06
CA GLY A 340 -33.17 10.90 7.79
C GLY A 340 -32.08 10.79 6.71
N GLY A 341 -30.88 10.33 7.08
CA GLY A 341 -29.85 9.91 6.13
C GLY A 341 -30.17 8.58 5.42
N PHE A 342 -29.14 7.93 4.87
CA PHE A 342 -29.29 6.65 4.19
C PHE A 342 -29.60 5.54 5.18
N ARG A 343 -30.79 4.94 5.05
CA ARG A 343 -31.13 3.75 5.84
C ARG A 343 -30.32 2.55 5.37
N ILE A 344 -29.44 2.05 6.24
CA ILE A 344 -28.57 0.90 5.98
C ILE A 344 -29.42 -0.36 5.80
N ARG A 345 -29.13 -1.14 4.76
CA ARG A 345 -29.69 -2.47 4.52
C ARG A 345 -28.56 -3.41 4.12
N TYR A 346 -28.29 -4.42 4.93
CA TYR A 346 -27.31 -5.45 4.59
C TYR A 346 -27.80 -6.25 3.38
N GLY A 347 -26.91 -6.44 2.42
CA GLY A 347 -27.19 -7.19 1.21
C GLY A 347 -26.17 -6.90 0.12
N ARG A 348 -26.07 -7.81 -0.84
CA ARG A 348 -25.21 -7.68 -2.01
C ARG A 348 -26.05 -7.85 -3.26
N SER A 349 -26.09 -6.81 -4.09
CA SER A 349 -26.74 -6.87 -5.40
C SER A 349 -25.75 -7.34 -6.47
N ARG A 350 -26.29 -7.77 -7.61
CA ARG A 350 -25.49 -8.07 -8.81
C ARG A 350 -24.67 -6.86 -9.27
N THR A 351 -25.19 -5.66 -9.06
CA THR A 351 -24.58 -4.40 -9.51
C THR A 351 -23.55 -3.84 -8.53
N THR A 352 -23.60 -4.20 -7.24
CA THR A 352 -22.76 -3.57 -6.21
C THR A 352 -21.34 -4.12 -6.16
N GLY A 353 -21.03 -5.22 -6.86
CA GLY A 353 -19.65 -5.72 -6.95
C GLY A 353 -19.04 -6.05 -5.59
N LEU A 354 -17.81 -5.56 -5.34
CA LEU A 354 -17.09 -5.72 -4.06
C LEU A 354 -17.30 -4.50 -3.13
N ALA A 355 -17.02 -3.30 -3.62
CA ALA A 355 -17.04 -2.05 -2.84
C ALA A 355 -18.10 -1.03 -3.32
N GLY A 356 -19.12 -1.49 -4.03
CA GLY A 356 -20.24 -0.65 -4.46
C GLY A 356 -21.34 -0.60 -3.41
N MET A 357 -21.99 0.57 -3.29
CA MET A 357 -23.17 0.78 -2.45
C MET A 357 -24.42 0.86 -3.33
N GLY A 358 -25.43 0.06 -2.98
CA GLY A 358 -26.71 0.05 -3.67
C GLY A 358 -27.57 1.25 -3.28
N ILE A 359 -27.90 2.10 -4.24
CA ILE A 359 -28.81 3.24 -4.04
C ILE A 359 -30.01 3.11 -4.99
N HIS A 360 -31.19 3.48 -4.49
CA HIS A 360 -32.40 3.45 -5.30
C HIS A 360 -32.32 4.51 -6.40
N PRO A 361 -32.58 4.18 -7.69
CA PRO A 361 -32.46 5.13 -8.79
C PRO A 361 -33.30 6.41 -8.63
N ALA A 362 -34.46 6.33 -7.96
CA ALA A 362 -35.25 7.53 -7.69
C ALA A 362 -34.51 8.56 -6.81
N LEU A 363 -33.68 8.11 -5.86
CA LEU A 363 -32.86 9.01 -5.03
C LEU A 363 -31.75 9.68 -5.85
N MET A 364 -31.22 8.99 -6.88
CA MET A 364 -30.26 9.59 -7.81
C MET A 364 -30.87 10.82 -8.49
N GLY A 365 -32.06 10.66 -9.10
CA GLY A 365 -32.75 11.78 -9.74
C GLY A 365 -33.20 12.88 -8.77
N LEU A 366 -33.59 12.53 -7.54
CA LEU A 366 -33.99 13.51 -6.51
C LEU A 366 -32.81 14.31 -5.93
N THR A 367 -31.57 13.86 -6.14
CA THR A 367 -30.36 14.55 -5.71
C THR A 367 -29.72 15.31 -6.86
N ASP A 368 -30.52 15.80 -7.81
CA ASP A 368 -30.09 16.53 -9.01
C ASP A 368 -28.94 15.81 -9.76
N ASP A 369 -29.01 14.48 -9.82
CA ASP A 369 -28.02 13.59 -10.44
C ASP A 369 -26.60 13.68 -9.87
N PHE A 370 -26.40 14.29 -8.69
CA PHE A 370 -25.11 14.23 -8.00
C PHE A 370 -24.74 12.80 -7.62
N LEU A 371 -25.74 12.01 -7.18
CA LEU A 371 -25.60 10.56 -7.06
C LEU A 371 -25.95 9.94 -8.40
N ALA A 372 -24.98 9.35 -9.07
CA ALA A 372 -25.16 8.65 -10.34
C ALA A 372 -24.40 7.32 -10.32
N CYS A 373 -24.68 6.46 -11.31
CA CYS A 373 -23.93 5.21 -11.46
C CYS A 373 -22.44 5.51 -11.65
N GLY A 374 -21.60 5.01 -10.73
CA GLY A 374 -20.16 5.27 -10.74
C GLY A 374 -19.71 6.46 -9.89
N THR A 375 -20.62 7.27 -9.33
CA THR A 375 -20.25 8.35 -8.40
C THR A 375 -19.54 7.74 -7.18
N HIS A 376 -18.34 8.22 -6.88
CA HIS A 376 -17.64 7.88 -5.65
C HIS A 376 -18.15 8.74 -4.51
N VAL A 377 -18.76 8.11 -3.51
CA VAL A 377 -19.21 8.77 -2.29
C VAL A 377 -18.27 8.43 -1.14
N ARG A 378 -17.97 9.42 -0.30
CA ARG A 378 -17.33 9.16 0.99
C ARG A 378 -18.41 8.78 1.99
N THR A 379 -18.15 7.75 2.76
CA THR A 379 -19.11 7.17 3.71
C THR A 379 -18.56 7.25 5.12
N GLU A 380 -19.45 7.41 6.08
CA GLU A 380 -19.15 7.14 7.49
C GLU A 380 -18.97 5.64 7.71
N ARG A 381 -19.88 4.83 7.16
CA ARG A 381 -19.91 3.38 7.29
C ARG A 381 -20.75 2.73 6.17
N PRO A 382 -20.43 1.51 5.71
CA PRO A 382 -19.19 0.78 5.96
C PRO A 382 -18.04 1.31 5.10
N GLY A 383 -16.84 1.43 5.68
CA GLY A 383 -15.64 1.88 4.98
C GLY A 383 -15.61 3.38 4.66
N LYS A 384 -14.49 3.85 4.09
CA LYS A 384 -14.21 5.29 3.83
C LYS A 384 -14.83 5.82 2.55
N GLY A 385 -15.29 4.94 1.68
CA GLY A 385 -15.96 5.32 0.44
C GLY A 385 -16.55 4.13 -0.28
N ALA A 386 -17.49 4.42 -1.16
CA ALA A 386 -18.19 3.44 -1.96
C ALA A 386 -18.52 4.00 -3.34
N ILE A 387 -18.68 3.12 -4.31
CA ILE A 387 -19.18 3.48 -5.64
C ILE A 387 -20.68 3.30 -5.69
N VAL A 388 -21.41 4.34 -6.08
CA VAL A 388 -22.86 4.29 -6.19
C VAL A 388 -23.28 3.40 -7.36
N MET A 389 -24.13 2.41 -7.06
CA MET A 389 -24.68 1.48 -8.04
C MET A 389 -26.21 1.41 -7.91
N PRO A 390 -26.95 1.38 -9.03
CA PRO A 390 -28.41 1.35 -8.99
C PRO A 390 -28.91 -0.01 -8.49
N VAL A 391 -29.83 0.04 -7.53
CA VAL A 391 -30.59 -1.12 -7.03
C VAL A 391 -32.04 -0.70 -6.87
N ASP A 392 -32.91 -1.23 -7.71
CA ASP A 392 -34.35 -0.93 -7.77
C ASP A 392 -35.19 -1.80 -6.81
N SER A 393 -34.62 -2.89 -6.29
CA SER A 393 -35.31 -3.79 -5.35
C SER A 393 -35.30 -3.29 -3.89
N ILE A 394 -34.58 -2.21 -3.58
CA ILE A 394 -34.58 -1.61 -2.23
C ILE A 394 -35.67 -0.56 -2.12
N HIS A 395 -35.93 -0.09 -0.90
CA HIS A 395 -37.01 0.86 -0.69
C HIS A 395 -36.69 2.22 -1.32
N PRO A 396 -37.67 2.84 -1.99
CA PRO A 396 -37.54 4.20 -2.50
C PRO A 396 -37.40 5.25 -1.38
N PRO A 397 -36.90 6.46 -1.71
CA PRO A 397 -36.96 7.61 -0.83
C PRO A 397 -38.40 8.03 -0.49
N ILE A 398 -38.53 8.77 0.62
CA ILE A 398 -39.77 9.42 1.03
C ILE A 398 -39.58 10.92 0.81
N VAL A 399 -40.50 11.56 0.07
CA VAL A 399 -40.41 12.99 -0.26
C VAL A 399 -41.64 13.74 0.25
N LYS A 400 -41.45 15.00 0.59
CA LYS A 400 -42.53 15.95 0.85
C LYS A 400 -42.64 16.93 -0.33
N LEU A 401 -43.77 16.92 -1.01
CA LEU A 401 -44.04 17.81 -2.13
C LEU A 401 -44.30 19.25 -1.65
N LYS A 402 -44.20 20.22 -2.57
CA LYS A 402 -44.46 21.65 -2.27
C LYS A 402 -45.88 21.92 -1.77
N ASN A 403 -46.85 21.07 -2.13
CA ASN A 403 -48.24 21.16 -1.66
C ASN A 403 -48.45 20.57 -0.26
N GLY A 404 -47.42 19.96 0.35
CA GLY A 404 -47.47 19.35 1.68
C GLY A 404 -47.64 17.82 1.69
N ASP A 405 -47.98 17.20 0.56
CA ASP A 405 -48.18 15.75 0.47
C ASP A 405 -46.87 14.98 0.68
N VAL A 406 -46.96 13.79 1.30
CA VAL A 406 -45.82 12.91 1.54
C VAL A 406 -45.98 11.61 0.75
N LEU A 407 -45.00 11.30 -0.08
CA LEU A 407 -45.03 10.15 -0.99
C LEU A 407 -43.77 9.31 -0.88
N LYS A 408 -43.89 8.01 -1.15
CA LYS A 408 -42.76 7.11 -1.46
C LYS A 408 -42.57 7.12 -2.97
N VAL A 409 -41.37 7.43 -3.45
CA VAL A 409 -41.07 7.66 -4.88
C VAL A 409 -40.01 6.72 -5.41
#